data_AF-A0A439UD47-F1
#
_entry.id   AF-A0A439UD47-F1
#
_cell.length_a   1.000
_cell.length_b   1.000
_cell.length_c   1.000
_cell.angle_alpha   90.00
_cell.angle_beta   90.00
_cell.angle_gamma   90.00
#
_symmetry.space_group_name_H-M   'P 1'
#
loop_
_entity.id
_entity.type
_entity.pdbx_description
1 polymer ?
#
loop_
_entity_poly.entity_id
_entity_poly.type
_entity_poly.pdbx_seq_one_letter_code
_entity_poly.pdbx_strand_id
1 'polypeptide(L)'
;MPDPITSPPAGKAPRKPGQAVVIVHGMGEQRPMDTLRGFVQAVWSHDLARAPFYAHVADPADPAGAKINQSWITPDSRTNSYELRRITTPYDVDGRRTDFYELYWADITQGTTRGRLAAWVTNLLWRKPSDIPPDARQLYLVTLVAVIVVLCAALALATSVWQGSISWLAGMLVTVLASLIIWAVDRFGLPYFGDVAAYVRAEAATVEKRALIRDRGLTLLKGLMMDDGYDRIVLVSHSLGSIIAYDLLQILWADFRPRKLEAIRDRAKLKAIRAIDKATLVADGSAWPGSLDDLASFRSDQWELYRQLRTGDVDHRAWKISDFVTLGSPLTHSEFLVTHNLAEFRRGIAERLFSACPPIAEGAAAGGTVLYQEGRSPSGKPQRAVHHGAVFAATRWTNIFDRGNGWLTGDPISGPMAENFGLGVENIQVELRGSLGRVFTHTLYWSLAATGIEVAAGARPRSHLAVLRDAVDLGRKLEAPPTIPPA
;
A
#
# COMPACT_ATOMS: atom_id res chain seq x y z
N MET A 1 -33.08 -42.47 -37.76
CA MET A 1 -32.30 -41.51 -36.95
C MET A 1 -33.06 -41.28 -35.66
N PRO A 2 -32.51 -41.59 -34.49
CA PRO A 2 -33.12 -41.21 -33.22
C PRO A 2 -32.57 -39.86 -32.74
N ASP A 3 -33.45 -39.06 -32.14
CA ASP A 3 -33.20 -37.71 -31.62
C ASP A 3 -32.12 -37.68 -30.50
N PRO A 4 -31.34 -36.59 -30.38
CA PRO A 4 -30.38 -36.43 -29.30
C PRO A 4 -31.10 -36.09 -27.99
N ILE A 5 -30.85 -36.94 -26.98
CA ILE A 5 -31.27 -36.76 -25.60
C ILE A 5 -30.77 -35.41 -25.07
N THR A 6 -31.69 -34.52 -24.73
CA THR A 6 -31.42 -33.29 -23.99
C THR A 6 -31.08 -33.64 -22.55
N SER A 7 -29.78 -33.67 -22.24
CA SER A 7 -29.32 -33.70 -20.85
C SER A 7 -29.74 -32.41 -20.13
N PRO A 8 -30.33 -32.48 -18.93
CA PRO A 8 -30.64 -31.29 -18.15
C PRO A 8 -29.33 -30.57 -17.75
N PRO A 9 -29.33 -29.22 -17.64
CA PRO A 9 -28.14 -28.49 -17.26
C PRO A 9 -27.70 -28.92 -15.85
N ALA A 10 -26.53 -29.56 -15.76
CA ALA A 10 -25.91 -29.88 -14.49
C ALA A 10 -25.76 -28.58 -13.69
N GLY A 11 -26.45 -28.49 -12.54
CA GLY A 11 -26.26 -27.40 -11.59
C GLY A 11 -24.78 -27.29 -11.26
N LYS A 12 -24.16 -26.13 -11.53
CA LYS A 12 -22.76 -25.88 -11.20
C LYS A 12 -22.57 -26.14 -9.71
N ALA A 13 -21.68 -27.07 -9.36
CA ALA A 13 -21.32 -27.35 -7.98
C ALA A 13 -20.98 -26.03 -7.25
N PRO A 14 -21.36 -25.87 -5.97
CA PRO A 14 -21.09 -24.65 -5.24
C PRO A 14 -19.58 -24.40 -5.23
N ARG A 15 -19.23 -23.21 -5.73
CA ARG A 15 -17.86 -22.82 -6.01
C ARG A 15 -17.13 -22.56 -4.71
N LYS A 16 -15.95 -23.15 -4.53
CA LYS A 16 -15.15 -22.95 -3.32
C LYS A 16 -14.63 -21.50 -3.26
N PRO A 17 -14.68 -20.84 -2.09
CA PRO A 17 -14.29 -19.45 -1.96
C PRO A 17 -12.78 -19.26 -2.20
N GLY A 18 -12.45 -18.20 -2.93
CA GLY A 18 -11.07 -17.83 -3.24
C GLY A 18 -10.73 -16.42 -2.77
N GLN A 19 -9.48 -16.23 -2.34
CA GLN A 19 -8.93 -14.94 -1.96
C GLN A 19 -7.64 -14.66 -2.71
N ALA A 20 -7.44 -13.41 -3.12
CA ALA A 20 -6.17 -12.93 -3.65
C ALA A 20 -5.49 -11.99 -2.65
N VAL A 21 -4.17 -12.08 -2.54
CA VAL A 21 -3.34 -11.12 -1.82
C VAL A 21 -2.32 -10.57 -2.81
N VAL A 22 -2.36 -9.26 -3.04
CA VAL A 22 -1.45 -8.60 -3.98
C VAL A 22 -0.45 -7.80 -3.17
N ILE A 23 0.83 -8.16 -3.23
CA ILE A 23 1.91 -7.36 -2.66
C ILE A 23 2.48 -6.41 -3.72
N VAL A 24 2.51 -5.13 -3.40
CA VAL A 24 3.20 -4.09 -4.17
C VAL A 24 4.47 -3.73 -3.42
N HIS A 25 5.60 -4.25 -3.92
CA HIS A 25 6.87 -4.10 -3.23
C HIS A 25 7.45 -2.69 -3.39
N GLY A 26 8.35 -2.35 -2.45
CA GLY A 26 9.14 -1.13 -2.45
C GLY A 26 10.26 -1.10 -3.47
N MET A 27 11.00 0.00 -3.45
CA MET A 27 12.15 0.27 -4.33
C MET A 27 13.30 -0.74 -4.19
N GLY A 28 14.06 -0.91 -5.27
CA GLY A 28 15.30 -1.67 -5.34
C GLY A 28 15.31 -2.66 -6.51
N GLU A 29 16.51 -3.08 -6.91
CA GLU A 29 16.73 -4.19 -7.86
C GLU A 29 16.47 -5.54 -7.15
N GLN A 30 15.26 -5.70 -6.64
CA GLN A 30 14.83 -6.94 -6.00
C GLN A 30 14.69 -8.01 -7.08
N ARG A 31 15.19 -9.22 -6.79
CA ARG A 31 14.98 -10.35 -7.69
C ARG A 31 13.48 -10.66 -7.72
N PRO A 32 12.89 -10.89 -8.91
CA PRO A 32 11.50 -11.30 -9.01
C PRO A 32 11.21 -12.49 -8.06
N MET A 33 10.03 -12.50 -7.43
CA MET A 33 9.56 -13.51 -6.48
C MET A 33 10.21 -13.52 -5.08
N ASP A 34 11.36 -12.88 -4.85
CA ASP A 34 12.01 -12.94 -3.52
C ASP A 34 11.14 -12.27 -2.45
N THR A 35 10.58 -11.10 -2.76
CA THR A 35 9.67 -10.38 -1.85
C THR A 35 8.38 -11.15 -1.64
N LEU A 36 7.79 -11.69 -2.72
CA LEU A 36 6.60 -12.53 -2.63
C LEU A 36 6.83 -13.76 -1.75
N ARG A 37 7.96 -14.45 -1.91
CA ARG A 37 8.32 -15.64 -1.11
C ARG A 37 8.50 -15.29 0.36
N GLY A 38 9.29 -14.27 0.68
CA GLY A 38 9.51 -13.84 2.06
C GLY A 38 8.20 -13.42 2.74
N PHE A 39 7.33 -12.72 2.00
CA PHE A 39 6.01 -12.34 2.49
C PHE A 39 5.12 -13.57 2.76
N VAL A 40 5.01 -14.51 1.82
CA VAL A 40 4.22 -15.75 1.99
C VAL A 40 4.77 -16.59 3.15
N GLN A 41 6.09 -16.65 3.32
CA GLN A 41 6.70 -17.34 4.46
C GLN A 41 6.20 -16.79 5.79
N ALA A 42 6.08 -15.46 5.89
CA ALA A 42 5.64 -14.76 7.09
C ALA A 42 4.14 -14.91 7.36
N VAL A 43 3.28 -14.73 6.35
CA VAL A 43 1.82 -14.67 6.54
C VAL A 43 1.11 -16.01 6.38
N TRP A 44 1.73 -16.98 5.70
CA TRP A 44 1.15 -18.31 5.46
C TRP A 44 2.03 -19.43 5.99
N SER A 45 3.28 -19.58 5.51
CA SER A 45 4.07 -20.80 5.78
C SER A 45 4.32 -21.02 7.27
N HIS A 46 4.59 -19.95 8.02
CA HIS A 46 4.85 -20.02 9.47
C HIS A 46 3.61 -19.72 10.33
N ASP A 47 2.41 -19.82 9.76
CA ASP A 47 1.14 -19.71 10.48
C ASP A 47 0.38 -21.05 10.45
N LEU A 48 0.89 -22.03 11.20
CA LEU A 48 0.36 -23.40 11.21
C LEU A 48 -1.12 -23.51 11.57
N ALA A 49 -1.68 -22.49 12.24
CA ALA A 49 -3.09 -22.44 12.62
C ALA A 49 -4.02 -22.23 11.41
N ARG A 50 -3.50 -21.83 10.24
CA ARG A 50 -4.31 -21.58 9.04
C ARG A 50 -4.43 -22.80 8.14
N ALA A 51 -3.39 -23.64 8.04
CA ALA A 51 -3.45 -24.80 7.17
C ALA A 51 -3.93 -26.05 7.93
N PRO A 52 -4.70 -26.93 7.27
CA PRO A 52 -5.04 -28.22 7.84
C PRO A 52 -3.78 -29.08 8.08
N PHE A 53 -3.82 -29.99 9.04
CA PHE A 53 -2.65 -30.77 9.47
C PHE A 53 -1.95 -31.54 8.33
N TYR A 54 -2.71 -31.96 7.31
CA TYR A 54 -2.17 -32.70 6.15
C TYR A 54 -1.39 -31.80 5.17
N ALA A 55 -1.54 -30.48 5.28
CA ALA A 55 -0.83 -29.50 4.46
C ALA A 55 0.49 -29.03 5.12
N HIS A 56 0.88 -29.61 6.26
CA HIS A 56 2.15 -29.30 6.94
C HIS A 56 3.29 -30.15 6.36
N VAL A 57 4.29 -29.50 5.80
CA VAL A 57 5.48 -30.11 5.19
C VAL A 57 6.74 -29.70 5.95
N ALA A 58 7.83 -30.47 5.81
CA ALA A 58 9.13 -30.03 6.32
C ALA A 58 9.61 -28.82 5.51
N ASP A 59 10.26 -27.85 6.18
CA ASP A 59 10.86 -26.73 5.47
C ASP A 59 12.05 -27.23 4.64
N PRO A 60 12.09 -27.02 3.32
CA PRO A 60 13.25 -27.38 2.51
C PRO A 60 14.54 -26.68 2.96
N ALA A 61 14.45 -25.50 3.58
CA ALA A 61 15.60 -24.76 4.08
C ALA A 61 16.09 -25.27 5.45
N ASP A 62 15.21 -25.90 6.23
CA ASP A 62 15.54 -26.54 7.51
C ASP A 62 14.72 -27.84 7.68
N PRO A 63 15.13 -28.95 7.04
CA PRO A 63 14.36 -30.20 7.05
C PRO A 63 14.21 -30.83 8.44
N ALA A 64 15.09 -30.48 9.38
CA ALA A 64 15.04 -30.93 10.77
C ALA A 64 14.25 -29.97 11.69
N GLY A 65 13.86 -28.80 11.16
CA GLY A 65 13.17 -27.75 11.88
C GLY A 65 11.67 -27.96 12.03
N ALA A 66 10.98 -26.86 12.36
CA ALA A 66 9.53 -26.86 12.46
C ALA A 66 8.88 -27.10 11.08
N LYS A 67 7.76 -27.82 11.07
CA LYS A 67 6.95 -27.92 9.86
C LYS A 67 6.42 -26.54 9.47
N ILE A 68 6.19 -26.37 8.17
CA ILE A 68 5.60 -25.17 7.57
C ILE A 68 4.37 -25.54 6.73
N ASN A 69 3.50 -24.58 6.47
CA ASN A 69 2.39 -24.77 5.55
C ASN A 69 2.88 -24.85 4.11
N GLN A 70 2.40 -25.87 3.40
CA GLN A 70 2.69 -26.07 1.98
C GLN A 70 2.12 -24.92 1.14
N SER A 71 2.85 -24.58 0.08
CA SER A 71 2.40 -23.68 -0.99
C SER A 71 3.08 -24.07 -2.30
N TRP A 72 2.49 -23.68 -3.43
CA TRP A 72 3.02 -24.01 -4.76
C TRP A 72 3.18 -22.76 -5.61
N ILE A 73 4.24 -22.74 -6.40
CA ILE A 73 4.46 -21.68 -7.38
C ILE A 73 3.84 -22.12 -8.69
N THR A 74 2.81 -21.39 -9.11
CA THR A 74 2.03 -21.69 -10.30
C THR A 74 2.26 -20.59 -11.33
N PRO A 75 2.51 -20.93 -12.62
CA PRO A 75 2.51 -19.93 -13.69
C PRO A 75 1.20 -19.12 -13.68
N ASP A 76 1.30 -17.82 -13.93
CA ASP A 76 0.13 -16.96 -14.09
C ASP A 76 0.34 -16.04 -15.29
N SER A 77 -0.66 -15.98 -16.17
CA SER A 77 -0.60 -15.16 -17.38
C SER A 77 -1.15 -13.74 -17.16
N ARG A 78 -1.73 -13.43 -15.99
CA ARG A 78 -2.40 -12.15 -15.73
C ARG A 78 -1.42 -11.03 -15.37
N THR A 79 -0.22 -11.38 -14.91
CA THR A 79 0.85 -10.44 -14.55
C THR A 79 1.59 -9.88 -15.77
N ASN A 80 1.27 -10.35 -16.99
CA ASN A 80 1.90 -9.97 -18.25
C ASN A 80 3.45 -10.07 -18.23
N SER A 81 3.98 -10.96 -17.41
CA SER A 81 5.41 -11.25 -17.27
C SER A 81 5.61 -12.74 -17.05
N TYR A 82 6.41 -13.38 -17.90
CA TYR A 82 6.74 -14.81 -17.79
C TYR A 82 7.62 -15.13 -16.58
N GLU A 83 8.31 -14.12 -16.03
CA GLU A 83 9.14 -14.23 -14.83
C GLU A 83 8.33 -14.15 -13.53
N LEU A 84 7.12 -13.58 -13.59
CA LEU A 84 6.23 -13.48 -12.44
C LEU A 84 5.34 -14.70 -12.35
N ARG A 85 5.27 -15.28 -11.16
CA ARG A 85 4.42 -16.43 -10.86
C ARG A 85 3.55 -16.13 -9.65
N ARG A 86 2.40 -16.79 -9.59
CA ARG A 86 1.55 -16.78 -8.41
C ARG A 86 2.06 -17.82 -7.40
N ILE A 87 1.94 -17.53 -6.11
CA ILE A 87 2.03 -18.55 -5.07
C ILE A 87 0.63 -18.92 -4.61
N THR A 88 0.25 -20.20 -4.71
CA THR A 88 -1.07 -20.72 -4.36
C THR A 88 -0.98 -21.61 -3.13
N THR A 89 -1.94 -21.47 -2.22
CA THR A 89 -2.06 -22.32 -1.02
C THR A 89 -2.99 -23.50 -1.27
N PRO A 90 -2.92 -24.56 -0.44
CA PRO A 90 -4.05 -25.47 -0.27
C PRO A 90 -5.25 -24.72 0.32
N TYR A 91 -6.40 -25.38 0.35
CA TYR A 91 -7.54 -24.87 1.09
C TYR A 91 -7.19 -24.83 2.58
N ASP A 92 -7.41 -23.67 3.20
CA ASP A 92 -7.20 -23.45 4.63
C ASP A 92 -8.25 -24.19 5.48
N VAL A 93 -8.13 -24.07 6.80
CA VAL A 93 -9.09 -24.66 7.76
C VAL A 93 -10.53 -24.14 7.59
N ASP A 94 -10.70 -22.97 6.98
CA ASP A 94 -11.99 -22.34 6.68
C ASP A 94 -12.46 -22.65 5.23
N GLY A 95 -11.75 -23.52 4.51
CA GLY A 95 -12.08 -23.97 3.16
C GLY A 95 -11.81 -22.94 2.06
N ARG A 96 -10.96 -21.93 2.29
CA ARG A 96 -10.56 -20.89 1.32
C ARG A 96 -9.20 -21.19 0.71
N ARG A 97 -9.09 -20.93 -0.60
CA ARG A 97 -7.78 -20.91 -1.28
C ARG A 97 -7.26 -19.49 -1.32
N THR A 98 -6.02 -19.28 -0.90
CA THR A 98 -5.34 -17.98 -1.03
C THR A 98 -4.31 -18.04 -2.13
N ASP A 99 -4.36 -17.03 -3.00
CA ASP A 99 -3.43 -16.84 -4.10
C ASP A 99 -2.68 -15.52 -3.92
N PHE A 100 -1.35 -15.60 -3.90
CA PHE A 100 -0.48 -14.45 -3.70
C PHE A 100 0.12 -14.00 -5.03
N TYR A 101 0.10 -12.69 -5.24
CA TYR A 101 0.58 -12.02 -6.44
C TYR A 101 1.55 -10.91 -6.07
N GLU A 102 2.55 -10.71 -6.92
CA GLU A 102 3.46 -9.57 -6.81
C GLU A 102 3.21 -8.61 -7.98
N LEU A 103 2.93 -7.35 -7.65
CA LEU A 103 3.02 -6.28 -8.65
C LEU A 103 4.48 -5.85 -8.75
N TYR A 104 5.21 -6.49 -9.65
CA TYR A 104 6.61 -6.17 -9.91
C TYR A 104 6.75 -5.05 -10.94
N TRP A 105 7.55 -4.04 -10.60
CA TRP A 105 7.73 -2.84 -11.42
C TRP A 105 9.18 -2.36 -11.54
N ALA A 106 10.13 -3.01 -10.86
CA ALA A 106 11.53 -2.56 -10.84
C ALA A 106 12.18 -2.57 -12.24
N ASP A 107 11.78 -3.51 -13.11
CA ASP A 107 12.20 -3.61 -14.51
C ASP A 107 11.88 -2.35 -15.33
N ILE A 108 10.77 -1.66 -15.03
CA ILE A 108 10.36 -0.45 -15.74
C ILE A 108 11.26 0.74 -15.35
N THR A 109 11.80 0.73 -14.14
CA THR A 109 12.53 1.86 -13.56
C THR A 109 14.03 1.86 -13.76
N GLN A 110 14.59 0.85 -14.42
CA GLN A 110 16.04 0.72 -14.67
C GLN A 110 16.65 1.97 -15.35
N GLY A 111 17.89 2.29 -14.94
CA GLY A 111 18.82 3.12 -15.73
C GLY A 111 18.98 4.62 -15.40
N THR A 112 18.38 5.19 -14.35
CA THR A 112 18.40 6.68 -14.19
C THR A 112 18.72 7.24 -12.79
N THR A 113 19.39 6.49 -11.92
CA THR A 113 19.55 6.85 -10.49
C THR A 113 20.40 8.10 -10.20
N ARG A 114 21.50 8.35 -10.94
CA ARG A 114 22.49 9.40 -10.61
C ARG A 114 22.05 10.84 -10.91
N GLY A 115 21.53 11.10 -12.12
CA GLY A 115 21.05 12.43 -12.50
C GLY A 115 19.80 12.87 -11.72
N ARG A 116 18.94 11.92 -11.35
CA ARG A 116 17.70 12.17 -10.60
C ARG A 116 17.95 12.47 -9.13
N LEU A 117 18.93 11.80 -8.50
CA LEU A 117 19.37 12.18 -7.15
C LEU A 117 19.97 13.60 -7.15
N ALA A 118 20.77 13.95 -8.16
CA ALA A 118 21.32 15.30 -8.27
C ALA A 118 20.21 16.36 -8.39
N ALA A 119 19.17 16.10 -9.19
CA ALA A 119 17.99 16.97 -9.32
C ALA A 119 17.16 17.07 -8.02
N TRP A 120 17.08 15.98 -7.24
CA TRP A 120 16.42 15.98 -5.94
C TRP A 120 17.21 16.79 -4.91
N VAL A 121 18.52 16.56 -4.81
CA VAL A 121 19.40 17.33 -3.91
C VAL A 121 19.37 18.80 -4.27
N THR A 122 19.45 19.18 -5.56
CA THR A 122 19.35 20.59 -5.95
C THR A 122 18.00 21.18 -5.55
N ASN A 123 16.87 20.56 -5.90
CA ASN A 123 15.55 21.07 -5.49
C ASN A 123 15.40 21.16 -3.97
N LEU A 124 15.98 20.22 -3.21
CA LEU A 124 16.01 20.25 -1.75
C LEU A 124 16.76 21.49 -1.25
N LEU A 125 17.93 21.81 -1.82
CA LEU A 125 18.73 22.99 -1.47
C LEU A 125 18.01 24.32 -1.77
N TRP A 126 17.11 24.35 -2.76
CA TRP A 126 16.34 25.55 -3.14
C TRP A 126 14.97 25.66 -2.45
N ARG A 127 14.54 24.68 -1.64
CA ARG A 127 13.24 24.67 -0.94
C ARG A 127 13.35 25.49 0.36
N LYS A 128 12.31 26.26 0.70
CA LYS A 128 12.31 27.07 1.93
C LYS A 128 12.26 26.14 3.16
N PRO A 129 13.08 26.37 4.21
CA PRO A 129 13.09 25.52 5.41
C PRO A 129 11.76 25.44 6.17
N SER A 130 10.88 26.43 5.99
CA SER A 130 9.52 26.46 6.56
C SER A 130 8.62 25.35 6.01
N ASP A 131 8.89 24.89 4.79
CA ASP A 131 8.01 23.99 4.03
C ASP A 131 8.35 22.51 4.26
N ILE A 132 9.34 22.25 5.13
CA ILE A 132 9.82 20.92 5.49
C ILE A 132 9.14 20.51 6.82
N PRO A 133 8.47 19.33 6.87
CA PRO A 133 7.86 18.81 8.08
C PRO A 133 8.88 18.73 9.23
N PRO A 134 8.47 19.00 10.49
CA PRO A 134 9.39 19.02 11.63
C PRO A 134 10.20 17.73 11.76
N ASP A 135 9.60 16.58 11.48
CA ASP A 135 10.24 15.26 11.54
C ASP A 135 11.32 15.07 10.46
N ALA A 136 11.15 15.70 9.29
CA ALA A 136 12.10 15.62 8.17
C ALA A 136 13.20 16.71 8.24
N ARG A 137 13.07 17.72 9.11
CA ARG A 137 14.05 18.82 9.23
C ARG A 137 15.42 18.36 9.66
N GLN A 138 15.50 17.36 10.53
CA GLN A 138 16.80 16.80 10.95
C GLN A 138 17.52 16.14 9.78
N LEU A 139 16.80 15.33 9.00
CA LEU A 139 17.36 14.69 7.80
C LEU A 139 17.75 15.73 6.75
N TYR A 140 16.95 16.77 6.55
CA TYR A 140 17.27 17.91 5.69
C TYR A 140 18.56 18.62 6.13
N LEU A 141 18.67 18.98 7.41
CA LEU A 141 19.85 19.67 7.95
C LEU A 141 21.11 18.82 7.80
N VAL A 142 21.02 17.52 8.10
CA VAL A 142 22.13 16.57 7.92
C VAL A 142 22.55 16.48 6.46
N THR A 143 21.58 16.40 5.53
CA THR A 143 21.86 16.35 4.09
C THR A 143 22.50 17.66 3.60
N LEU A 144 21.97 18.81 4.03
CA LEU A 144 22.50 20.13 3.71
C LEU A 144 23.93 20.30 4.22
N VAL A 145 24.18 19.95 5.48
CA VAL A 145 25.53 20.01 6.09
C VAL A 145 26.47 19.07 5.35
N ALA A 146 26.05 17.83 5.03
CA ALA A 146 26.86 16.89 4.28
C ALA A 146 27.24 17.45 2.89
N VAL A 147 26.27 18.05 2.17
CA VAL A 147 26.52 18.70 0.88
C VAL A 147 27.50 19.87 1.03
N ILE A 148 27.32 20.73 2.04
CA ILE A 148 28.23 21.85 2.30
C ILE A 148 29.63 21.34 2.62
N VAL A 149 29.77 20.32 3.46
CA VAL A 149 31.07 19.71 3.81
C VAL A 149 31.75 19.16 2.56
N VAL A 150 31.02 18.47 1.69
CA VAL A 150 31.55 17.95 0.42
C VAL A 150 31.98 19.09 -0.51
N LEU A 151 31.19 20.15 -0.65
CA LEU A 151 31.53 21.32 -1.46
C LEU A 151 32.74 22.07 -0.92
N CYS A 152 32.83 22.26 0.40
CA CYS A 152 33.97 22.86 1.06
C CYS A 152 35.23 22.00 0.91
N ALA A 153 35.12 20.68 1.05
CA ALA A 153 36.24 19.76 0.84
C ALA A 153 36.71 19.76 -0.62
N ALA A 154 35.79 19.79 -1.58
CA ALA A 154 36.11 19.87 -3.00
C ALA A 154 36.78 21.22 -3.35
N LEU A 155 36.29 22.33 -2.80
CA LEU A 155 36.89 23.64 -2.98
C LEU A 155 38.28 23.72 -2.35
N ALA A 156 38.45 23.21 -1.13
CA ALA A 156 39.74 23.16 -0.45
C ALA A 156 40.76 22.27 -1.19
N LEU A 157 40.31 21.15 -1.77
CA LEU A 157 41.15 20.30 -2.61
C LEU A 157 41.56 21.04 -3.89
N ALA A 158 40.62 21.70 -4.56
CA ALA A 158 40.89 22.44 -5.79
C ALA A 158 41.86 23.62 -5.57
N THR A 159 41.67 24.40 -4.51
CA THR A 159 42.58 25.51 -4.16
C THR A 159 43.95 25.00 -3.73
N SER A 160 44.01 23.87 -3.02
CA SER A 160 45.28 23.31 -2.57
C SER A 160 46.11 22.67 -3.68
N VAL A 161 45.46 22.00 -4.65
CA VAL A 161 46.11 21.52 -5.89
C VAL A 161 46.67 22.71 -6.67
N TRP A 162 45.90 23.80 -6.78
CA TRP A 162 46.34 25.01 -7.46
C TRP A 162 47.52 25.71 -6.76
N GLN A 163 47.56 25.68 -5.43
CA GLN A 163 48.63 26.28 -4.61
C GLN A 163 49.81 25.33 -4.35
N GLY A 164 49.77 24.09 -4.85
CA GLY A 164 50.83 23.09 -4.67
C GLY A 164 51.11 22.71 -3.20
N SER A 165 50.15 22.93 -2.31
CA SER A 165 50.39 22.97 -0.85
C SER A 165 50.03 21.68 -0.09
N ILE A 166 49.59 20.62 -0.79
CA ILE A 166 49.15 19.37 -0.16
C ILE A 166 50.29 18.35 -0.11
N SER A 167 50.55 17.82 1.09
CA SER A 167 51.35 16.61 1.23
C SER A 167 50.58 15.42 0.65
N TRP A 168 51.27 14.47 0.02
CA TRP A 168 50.65 13.29 -0.59
C TRP A 168 49.69 12.54 0.37
N LEU A 169 49.96 12.56 1.68
CA LEU A 169 49.11 12.01 2.74
C LEU A 169 47.77 12.75 2.89
N ALA A 170 47.76 14.08 2.85
CA ALA A 170 46.54 14.87 2.95
C ALA A 170 45.66 14.68 1.69
N GLY A 171 46.28 14.62 0.51
CA GLY A 171 45.58 14.28 -0.74
C GLY A 171 44.94 12.89 -0.68
N MET A 172 45.69 11.89 -0.21
CA MET A 172 45.18 10.52 -0.03
C MET A 172 44.00 10.48 0.96
N LEU A 173 44.09 11.16 2.11
CA LEU A 173 43.01 11.22 3.09
C LEU A 173 41.73 11.85 2.52
N VAL A 174 41.85 12.95 1.77
CA VAL A 174 40.69 13.60 1.13
C VAL A 174 40.10 12.68 0.07
N THR A 175 40.91 12.02 -0.75
CA THR A 175 40.42 11.06 -1.76
C THR A 175 39.73 9.87 -1.12
N VAL A 176 40.28 9.31 -0.03
CA VAL A 176 39.67 8.20 0.71
C VAL A 176 38.35 8.64 1.34
N LEU A 177 38.29 9.81 1.99
CA LEU A 177 37.07 10.33 2.59
C LEU A 177 36.01 10.64 1.52
N ALA A 178 36.40 11.27 0.41
CA ALA A 178 35.51 11.52 -0.72
C ALA A 178 35.01 10.21 -1.35
N SER A 179 35.87 9.21 -1.49
CA SER A 179 35.49 7.88 -2.00
C SER A 179 34.56 7.15 -1.03
N LEU A 180 34.76 7.29 0.28
CA LEU A 180 33.89 6.74 1.32
C LEU A 180 32.50 7.42 1.29
N ILE A 181 32.46 8.74 1.11
CA ILE A 181 31.22 9.50 0.98
C ILE A 181 30.50 9.12 -0.32
N ILE A 182 31.20 9.07 -1.46
CA ILE A 182 30.64 8.63 -2.74
C ILE A 182 30.14 7.19 -2.62
N TRP A 183 30.91 6.29 -2.01
CA TRP A 183 30.49 4.91 -1.76
C TRP A 183 29.25 4.84 -0.85
N ALA A 184 29.19 5.64 0.20
CA ALA A 184 28.04 5.71 1.09
C ALA A 184 26.81 6.28 0.36
N VAL A 185 26.97 7.30 -0.48
CA VAL A 185 25.90 7.85 -1.32
C VAL A 185 25.47 6.83 -2.37
N ASP A 186 26.38 6.15 -3.06
CA ASP A 186 26.08 5.10 -4.04
C ASP A 186 25.40 3.88 -3.39
N ARG A 187 25.74 3.55 -2.15
CA ARG A 187 25.20 2.37 -1.46
C ARG A 187 23.90 2.63 -0.69
N PHE A 188 23.76 3.80 -0.09
CA PHE A 188 22.64 4.13 0.82
C PHE A 188 21.79 5.31 0.34
N GLY A 189 22.34 6.24 -0.47
CA GLY A 189 21.62 7.41 -0.96
C GLY A 189 20.89 7.18 -2.28
N LEU A 190 21.62 6.73 -3.30
CA LEU A 190 21.14 6.56 -4.67
C LEU A 190 20.01 5.54 -4.80
N PRO A 191 20.12 4.30 -4.24
CA PRO A 191 19.08 3.29 -4.35
C PRO A 191 17.81 3.59 -3.56
N TYR A 192 17.79 4.64 -2.73
CA TYR A 192 16.67 4.97 -1.84
C TYR A 192 16.05 6.34 -2.11
N PHE A 193 16.84 7.39 -2.42
CA PHE A 193 16.33 8.74 -2.69
C PHE A 193 16.19 9.06 -4.18
N GLY A 194 17.07 8.51 -5.03
CA GLY A 194 17.08 8.78 -6.47
C GLY A 194 15.81 8.34 -7.20
N ASP A 195 15.19 7.24 -6.75
CA ASP A 195 13.97 6.71 -7.35
C ASP A 195 12.68 7.16 -6.60
N VAL A 196 12.78 7.71 -5.37
CA VAL A 196 11.63 8.34 -4.69
C VAL A 196 11.27 9.59 -5.46
N ALA A 197 12.28 10.39 -5.83
CA ALA A 197 12.09 11.54 -6.71
C ALA A 197 11.49 11.12 -8.08
N ALA A 198 11.83 9.93 -8.58
CA ALA A 198 11.35 9.44 -9.87
C ALA A 198 9.86 9.06 -9.87
N TYR A 199 9.34 8.42 -8.82
CA TYR A 199 7.91 8.07 -8.79
C TYR A 199 7.05 9.21 -8.26
N VAL A 200 7.57 10.01 -7.33
CA VAL A 200 6.76 10.97 -6.60
C VAL A 200 6.68 12.32 -7.33
N ARG A 201 7.76 12.79 -7.98
CA ARG A 201 7.71 14.04 -8.75
C ARG A 201 7.17 13.80 -10.16
N ALA A 202 6.16 14.56 -10.54
CA ALA A 202 5.62 14.60 -11.90
C ALA A 202 6.53 15.45 -12.81
N GLU A 203 7.72 14.95 -13.13
CA GLU A 203 8.60 15.54 -14.15
C GLU A 203 8.28 14.87 -15.50
N ALA A 204 8.44 15.57 -16.62
CA ALA A 204 8.04 15.06 -17.95
C ALA A 204 8.69 13.70 -18.31
N ALA A 205 9.88 13.40 -17.77
CA ALA A 205 10.58 12.13 -17.96
C ALA A 205 10.05 10.96 -17.09
N THR A 206 9.21 11.22 -16.08
CA THR A 206 8.67 10.19 -15.17
C THR A 206 7.24 9.78 -15.50
N VAL A 207 6.53 10.56 -16.32
CA VAL A 207 5.13 10.31 -16.71
C VAL A 207 4.98 9.00 -17.48
N GLU A 208 5.86 8.71 -18.44
CA GLU A 208 5.79 7.47 -19.23
C GLU A 208 5.99 6.22 -18.36
N LYS A 209 7.04 6.21 -17.52
CA LYS A 209 7.29 5.11 -16.58
C LYS A 209 6.13 4.95 -15.59
N ARG A 210 5.58 6.05 -15.07
CA ARG A 210 4.41 6.01 -14.18
C ARG A 210 3.18 5.45 -14.89
N ALA A 211 2.94 5.83 -16.15
CA ALA A 211 1.85 5.30 -16.94
C ALA A 211 1.98 3.79 -17.17
N LEU A 212 3.20 3.30 -17.48
CA LEU A 212 3.47 1.86 -17.65
C LEU A 212 3.27 1.08 -16.34
N ILE A 213 3.75 1.60 -15.20
CA ILE A 213 3.54 0.97 -13.88
C ILE A 213 2.06 0.92 -13.55
N ARG A 214 1.32 2.02 -13.78
CA ARG A 214 -0.13 2.08 -13.57
C ARG A 214 -0.85 1.09 -14.47
N ASP A 215 -0.54 1.04 -15.76
CA ASP A 215 -1.17 0.14 -16.72
C ASP A 215 -0.99 -1.35 -16.33
N ARG A 216 0.24 -1.74 -15.97
CA ARG A 216 0.53 -3.08 -15.45
C ARG A 216 -0.25 -3.39 -14.18
N GLY A 217 -0.26 -2.47 -13.22
CA GLY A 217 -0.99 -2.62 -11.96
C GLY A 217 -2.51 -2.72 -12.16
N LEU A 218 -3.08 -1.88 -13.03
CA LEU A 218 -4.49 -1.88 -13.37
C LEU A 218 -4.89 -3.15 -14.12
N THR A 219 -4.05 -3.65 -15.02
CA THR A 219 -4.31 -4.91 -15.75
C THR A 219 -4.40 -6.08 -14.77
N LEU A 220 -3.44 -6.21 -13.86
CA LEU A 220 -3.45 -7.24 -12.82
C LEU A 220 -4.69 -7.12 -11.94
N LEU A 221 -4.92 -5.95 -11.34
CA LEU A 221 -6.01 -5.76 -10.38
C LEU A 221 -7.39 -5.87 -11.03
N LYS A 222 -7.62 -5.32 -12.22
CA LYS A 222 -8.87 -5.50 -12.97
C LYS A 222 -9.09 -6.96 -13.32
N GLY A 223 -8.03 -7.67 -13.72
CA GLY A 223 -8.07 -9.11 -13.97
C GLY A 223 -8.56 -9.89 -12.75
N LEU A 224 -8.03 -9.59 -11.56
CA LEU A 224 -8.44 -10.23 -10.31
C LEU A 224 -9.86 -9.83 -9.87
N MET A 225 -10.26 -8.57 -10.07
CA MET A 225 -11.60 -8.10 -9.72
C MET A 225 -12.69 -8.76 -10.60
N MET A 226 -12.40 -8.97 -11.88
CA MET A 226 -13.32 -9.60 -12.83
C MET A 226 -13.27 -11.14 -12.81
N ASP A 227 -12.21 -11.72 -12.24
CA ASP A 227 -12.12 -13.16 -12.06
C ASP A 227 -13.14 -13.58 -11.01
N ASP A 228 -14.16 -14.35 -11.43
CA ASP A 228 -15.10 -14.92 -10.49
C ASP A 228 -14.33 -15.68 -9.41
N GLY A 229 -13.21 -16.35 -9.72
CA GLY A 229 -12.29 -17.12 -8.85
C GLY A 229 -12.06 -16.54 -7.45
N TYR A 230 -12.07 -15.21 -7.34
CA TYR A 230 -11.83 -14.50 -6.10
C TYR A 230 -13.09 -13.78 -5.62
N ASP A 231 -13.35 -13.88 -4.32
CA ASP A 231 -14.42 -13.16 -3.64
C ASP A 231 -13.87 -12.01 -2.78
N ARG A 232 -12.57 -12.05 -2.45
CA ARG A 232 -11.86 -11.04 -1.66
C ARG A 232 -10.45 -10.82 -2.19
N ILE A 233 -10.03 -9.56 -2.21
CA ILE A 233 -8.68 -9.12 -2.55
C ILE A 233 -8.15 -8.29 -1.39
N VAL A 234 -6.95 -8.62 -0.91
CA VAL A 234 -6.19 -7.82 0.07
C VAL A 234 -5.01 -7.19 -0.67
N LEU A 235 -4.92 -5.87 -0.65
CA LEU A 235 -3.80 -5.14 -1.23
C LEU A 235 -2.80 -4.81 -0.13
N VAL A 236 -1.60 -5.38 -0.23
CA VAL A 236 -0.51 -5.14 0.71
C VAL A 236 0.54 -4.33 -0.02
N SER A 237 1.09 -3.32 0.62
CA SER A 237 2.13 -2.50 0.02
C SER A 237 3.23 -2.20 1.00
N HIS A 238 4.46 -2.19 0.50
CA HIS A 238 5.64 -1.86 1.29
C HIS A 238 6.35 -0.67 0.70
N SER A 239 6.83 0.24 1.55
CA SER A 239 7.67 1.37 1.12
C SER A 239 7.02 2.15 -0.03
N LEU A 240 7.78 2.53 -1.07
CA LEU A 240 7.29 3.22 -2.27
C LEU A 240 6.13 2.52 -2.97
N GLY A 241 6.04 1.18 -2.88
CA GLY A 241 4.91 0.41 -3.38
C GLY A 241 3.58 0.87 -2.81
N SER A 242 3.57 1.50 -1.63
CA SER A 242 2.36 2.08 -1.02
C SER A 242 1.81 3.26 -1.79
N ILE A 243 2.66 4.09 -2.41
CA ILE A 243 2.19 5.20 -3.25
C ILE A 243 1.59 4.66 -4.54
N ILE A 244 2.22 3.62 -5.14
CA ILE A 244 1.69 2.94 -6.33
C ILE A 244 0.34 2.31 -6.03
N ALA A 245 0.25 1.51 -4.97
CA ALA A 245 -0.97 0.82 -4.57
C ALA A 245 -2.11 1.80 -4.28
N TYR A 246 -1.82 2.88 -3.54
CA TYR A 246 -2.79 3.94 -3.23
C TYR A 246 -3.34 4.61 -4.50
N ASP A 247 -2.47 4.95 -5.44
CA ASP A 247 -2.85 5.57 -6.72
C ASP A 247 -3.72 4.61 -7.58
N LEU A 248 -3.32 3.34 -7.66
CA LEU A 248 -4.10 2.30 -8.34
C LEU A 248 -5.50 2.13 -7.73
N LEU A 249 -5.62 2.17 -6.39
CA LEU A 249 -6.91 2.07 -5.71
C LEU A 249 -7.86 3.21 -6.10
N GLN A 250 -7.35 4.44 -6.18
CA GLN A 250 -8.17 5.60 -6.58
C GLN A 250 -8.67 5.46 -8.02
N ILE A 251 -7.80 5.05 -8.93
CA ILE A 251 -8.17 4.84 -10.34
C ILE A 251 -9.19 3.70 -10.47
N LEU A 252 -8.97 2.57 -9.78
CA LEU A 252 -9.91 1.45 -9.78
C LEU A 252 -11.26 1.82 -9.20
N TRP A 253 -11.29 2.60 -8.12
CA TRP A 253 -12.55 3.04 -7.54
C TRP A 253 -13.35 3.89 -8.53
N ALA A 254 -12.70 4.73 -9.33
CA ALA A 254 -13.41 5.50 -10.35
C ALA A 254 -14.19 4.61 -11.35
N ASP A 255 -13.65 3.42 -11.66
CA ASP A 255 -14.22 2.44 -12.58
C ASP A 255 -15.26 1.51 -11.93
N PHE A 256 -15.08 1.16 -10.66
CA PHE A 256 -15.89 0.14 -9.96
C PHE A 256 -16.84 0.71 -8.89
N ARG A 257 -16.79 2.01 -8.60
CA ARG A 257 -17.65 2.62 -7.58
C ARG A 257 -19.14 2.45 -7.90
N PRO A 258 -20.00 2.46 -6.88
CA PRO A 258 -21.44 2.39 -7.10
C PRO A 258 -21.99 3.62 -7.84
N ARG A 259 -22.80 3.38 -8.88
CA ARG A 259 -23.44 4.41 -9.72
C ARG A 259 -24.88 4.02 -10.02
N LYS A 260 -25.72 4.95 -10.44
CA LYS A 260 -27.14 4.64 -10.73
C LYS A 260 -27.90 3.96 -9.58
N LEU A 261 -27.55 4.27 -8.33
CA LEU A 261 -28.22 3.72 -7.14
C LEU A 261 -29.64 4.29 -7.02
N GLU A 262 -30.61 3.42 -6.81
CA GLU A 262 -32.02 3.79 -6.60
C GLU A 262 -32.52 3.42 -5.20
N ALA A 263 -33.31 4.30 -4.58
CA ALA A 263 -33.73 4.15 -3.17
C ALA A 263 -34.46 2.83 -2.86
N ILE A 264 -35.31 2.36 -3.78
CA ILE A 264 -36.11 1.14 -3.59
C ILE A 264 -35.27 -0.10 -3.88
N ARG A 265 -34.54 -0.10 -4.99
CA ARG A 265 -33.75 -1.24 -5.47
C ARG A 265 -32.51 -1.48 -4.62
N ASP A 266 -31.77 -0.42 -4.29
CA ASP A 266 -30.46 -0.49 -3.65
C ASP A 266 -30.54 -0.14 -2.16
N ARG A 267 -31.65 -0.46 -1.49
CA ARG A 267 -31.91 -0.10 -0.09
C ARG A 267 -30.80 -0.55 0.86
N ALA A 268 -30.26 -1.76 0.67
CA ALA A 268 -29.20 -2.31 1.50
C ALA A 268 -27.87 -1.57 1.32
N LYS A 269 -27.45 -1.34 0.07
CA LYS A 269 -26.26 -0.53 -0.26
C LYS A 269 -26.38 0.90 0.30
N LEU A 270 -27.52 1.55 0.08
CA LEU A 270 -27.77 2.91 0.58
C LEU A 270 -27.81 2.97 2.11
N LYS A 271 -28.28 1.92 2.80
CA LYS A 271 -28.21 1.82 4.25
C LYS A 271 -26.75 1.74 4.73
N ALA A 272 -25.93 0.91 4.09
CA ALA A 272 -24.51 0.79 4.42
C ALA A 272 -23.73 2.10 4.15
N ILE A 273 -24.02 2.78 3.03
CA ILE A 273 -23.42 4.08 2.70
C ILE A 273 -23.78 5.14 3.76
N ARG A 274 -25.04 5.19 4.21
CA ARG A 274 -25.46 6.12 5.28
C ARG A 274 -24.82 5.81 6.64
N ALA A 275 -24.39 4.57 6.87
CA ALA A 275 -23.66 4.23 8.09
C ALA A 275 -22.25 4.86 8.04
N ILE A 276 -21.58 4.77 6.89
CA ILE A 276 -20.31 5.46 6.62
C ILE A 276 -20.46 6.98 6.76
N ASP A 277 -21.55 7.56 6.26
CA ASP A 277 -21.78 9.02 6.32
C ASP A 277 -21.67 9.59 7.75
N LYS A 278 -21.95 8.79 8.80
CA LYS A 278 -21.80 9.22 10.20
C LYS A 278 -20.34 9.53 10.58
N ALA A 279 -19.40 8.83 9.97
CA ALA A 279 -17.97 9.01 10.17
C ALA A 279 -17.35 9.94 9.11
N THR A 280 -18.09 10.29 8.05
CA THR A 280 -17.60 11.19 7.02
C THR A 280 -17.40 12.60 7.57
N LEU A 281 -16.39 13.27 7.02
CA LEU A 281 -16.07 14.62 7.43
C LEU A 281 -16.99 15.59 6.68
N VAL A 282 -17.78 16.35 7.43
CA VAL A 282 -18.56 17.47 6.90
C VAL A 282 -17.65 18.67 6.56
N ALA A 283 -16.37 18.62 6.92
CA ALA A 283 -15.38 19.65 6.66
C ALA A 283 -14.80 19.57 5.24
N ASP A 284 -14.35 20.72 4.74
CA ASP A 284 -13.63 20.94 3.48
C ASP A 284 -12.23 20.29 3.41
N GLY A 285 -11.92 19.30 4.26
CA GLY A 285 -10.62 18.65 4.32
C GLY A 285 -9.47 19.52 4.86
N SER A 286 -9.76 20.74 5.36
CA SER A 286 -8.74 21.67 5.88
C SER A 286 -8.12 21.21 7.22
N ALA A 287 -8.87 20.49 8.04
CA ALA A 287 -8.40 19.92 9.31
C ALA A 287 -9.12 18.59 9.63
N TRP A 288 -8.40 17.67 10.27
CA TRP A 288 -8.98 16.45 10.82
C TRP A 288 -9.66 16.74 12.16
N PRO A 289 -10.77 16.04 12.49
CA PRO A 289 -11.30 16.07 13.84
C PRO A 289 -10.23 15.56 14.82
N GLY A 290 -10.25 16.06 16.05
CA GLY A 290 -9.28 15.67 17.08
C GLY A 290 -9.40 14.20 17.51
N SER A 291 -10.55 13.57 17.28
CA SER A 291 -10.83 12.16 17.58
C SER A 291 -11.90 11.60 16.64
N LEU A 292 -11.82 10.30 16.38
CA LEU A 292 -12.92 9.50 15.84
C LEU A 292 -13.45 8.67 17.01
N ASP A 293 -14.68 8.95 17.45
CA ASP A 293 -15.22 8.38 18.70
C ASP A 293 -15.21 6.85 18.73
N ASP A 294 -15.37 6.19 17.57
CA ASP A 294 -15.34 4.73 17.46
C ASP A 294 -14.79 4.24 16.10
N LEU A 295 -13.47 4.00 16.05
CA LEU A 295 -12.81 3.40 14.89
C LEU A 295 -13.29 1.97 14.60
N ALA A 296 -13.64 1.19 15.63
CA ALA A 296 -14.07 -0.19 15.45
C ALA A 296 -15.46 -0.27 14.78
N SER A 297 -16.37 0.63 15.17
CA SER A 297 -17.67 0.80 14.52
C SER A 297 -17.52 1.26 13.07
N PHE A 298 -16.68 2.27 12.80
CA PHE A 298 -16.40 2.70 11.44
C PHE A 298 -15.86 1.56 10.55
N ARG A 299 -14.90 0.77 11.06
CA ARG A 299 -14.35 -0.38 10.33
C ARG A 299 -15.37 -1.49 10.11
N SER A 300 -16.34 -1.64 11.02
CA SER A 300 -17.46 -2.57 10.86
C SER A 300 -18.42 -2.09 9.76
N ASP A 301 -18.71 -0.79 9.70
CA ASP A 301 -19.50 -0.18 8.63
C ASP A 301 -18.79 -0.28 7.27
N GLN A 302 -17.46 -0.11 7.22
CA GLN A 302 -16.65 -0.32 6.00
C GLN A 302 -16.77 -1.76 5.51
N TRP A 303 -16.71 -2.72 6.43
CA TRP A 303 -16.84 -4.15 6.11
C TRP A 303 -18.24 -4.48 5.59
N GLU A 304 -19.29 -3.90 6.17
CA GLU A 304 -20.66 -4.10 5.71
C GLU A 304 -20.87 -3.48 4.32
N LEU A 305 -20.36 -2.27 4.06
CA LEU A 305 -20.42 -1.68 2.73
C LEU A 305 -19.66 -2.52 1.71
N TYR A 306 -18.44 -2.95 2.03
CA TYR A 306 -17.67 -3.90 1.22
C TYR A 306 -18.50 -5.15 0.86
N ARG A 307 -19.17 -5.76 1.85
CA ARG A 307 -19.99 -6.97 1.66
C ARG A 307 -21.16 -6.74 0.70
N GLN A 308 -21.72 -5.53 0.66
CA GLN A 308 -22.78 -5.16 -0.28
C GLN A 308 -22.25 -4.92 -1.70
N LEU A 309 -20.98 -4.52 -1.84
CA LEU A 309 -20.39 -4.16 -3.13
C LEU A 309 -19.57 -5.30 -3.77
N ARG A 310 -19.17 -6.31 -3.01
CA ARG A 310 -18.35 -7.43 -3.51
C ARG A 310 -19.07 -8.37 -4.49
N THR A 311 -20.38 -8.26 -4.60
CA THR A 311 -21.18 -8.96 -5.61
C THR A 311 -21.63 -7.97 -6.67
N GLY A 312 -21.30 -8.25 -7.93
CA GLY A 312 -21.77 -7.44 -9.05
C GLY A 312 -23.25 -7.68 -9.32
N ASP A 313 -23.89 -6.70 -9.93
CA ASP A 313 -25.23 -6.82 -10.51
C ASP A 313 -25.23 -6.23 -11.94
N VAL A 314 -26.40 -6.14 -12.57
CA VAL A 314 -26.55 -5.64 -13.95
C VAL A 314 -25.99 -4.23 -14.13
N ASP A 315 -26.06 -3.39 -13.08
CA ASP A 315 -25.63 -1.99 -13.13
C ASP A 315 -24.28 -1.74 -12.46
N HIS A 316 -23.78 -2.68 -11.66
CA HIS A 316 -22.63 -2.49 -10.79
C HIS A 316 -21.60 -3.61 -10.93
N ARG A 317 -20.35 -3.21 -11.17
CA ARG A 317 -19.21 -4.14 -11.08
C ARG A 317 -18.88 -4.43 -9.62
N ALA A 318 -18.43 -5.64 -9.33
CA ALA A 318 -18.07 -6.07 -7.99
C ALA A 318 -16.82 -5.33 -7.47
N TRP A 319 -16.92 -4.67 -6.32
CA TRP A 319 -15.75 -4.18 -5.58
C TRP A 319 -15.21 -5.26 -4.64
N LYS A 320 -14.12 -5.93 -5.05
CA LYS A 320 -13.57 -7.09 -4.34
C LYS A 320 -12.42 -6.78 -3.37
N ILE A 321 -11.91 -5.55 -3.37
CA ILE A 321 -10.79 -5.14 -2.51
C ILE A 321 -11.32 -4.75 -1.13
N SER A 322 -11.04 -5.55 -0.11
CA SER A 322 -11.55 -5.29 1.24
C SER A 322 -10.59 -4.47 2.10
N ASP A 323 -9.29 -4.67 1.89
CA ASP A 323 -8.24 -4.19 2.79
C ASP A 323 -7.06 -3.64 1.99
N PHE A 324 -6.56 -2.50 2.47
CA PHE A 324 -5.31 -1.90 2.06
C PHE A 324 -4.37 -1.85 3.27
N VAL A 325 -3.29 -2.64 3.22
CA VAL A 325 -2.33 -2.79 4.31
C VAL A 325 -1.00 -2.17 3.89
N THR A 326 -0.59 -1.09 4.55
CA THR A 326 0.66 -0.38 4.28
C THR A 326 1.72 -0.73 5.32
N LEU A 327 2.93 -1.06 4.86
CA LEU A 327 4.09 -1.41 5.68
C LEU A 327 5.23 -0.43 5.40
N GLY A 328 5.73 0.27 6.43
CA GLY A 328 6.85 1.19 6.26
C GLY A 328 6.61 2.27 5.21
N SER A 329 5.40 2.82 5.18
CA SER A 329 4.93 3.61 4.02
C SER A 329 5.39 5.07 4.07
N PRO A 330 5.98 5.60 2.97
CA PRO A 330 6.32 7.02 2.83
C PRO A 330 5.09 7.92 2.67
N LEU A 331 3.88 7.37 2.55
CA LEU A 331 2.65 8.16 2.48
C LEU A 331 2.49 9.07 3.71
N THR A 332 3.13 8.73 4.84
CA THR A 332 3.18 9.57 6.04
C THR A 332 3.80 10.95 5.78
N HIS A 333 4.56 11.12 4.69
CA HIS A 333 5.22 12.36 4.28
C HIS A 333 4.68 12.87 2.93
N SER A 334 3.43 12.55 2.58
CA SER A 334 2.83 12.91 1.29
C SER A 334 2.82 14.42 1.02
N GLU A 335 2.70 15.24 2.04
CA GLU A 335 2.78 16.70 2.00
C GLU A 335 4.09 17.23 1.41
N PHE A 336 5.17 16.47 1.58
CA PHE A 336 6.51 16.81 1.11
C PHE A 336 6.90 16.05 -0.16
N LEU A 337 6.48 14.79 -0.22
CA LEU A 337 6.75 13.88 -1.30
C LEU A 337 5.81 14.19 -2.46
N VAL A 338 4.53 13.87 -2.33
CA VAL A 338 3.53 13.93 -3.39
C VAL A 338 3.22 15.37 -3.81
N THR A 339 3.26 16.31 -2.86
CA THR A 339 2.98 17.74 -3.08
C THR A 339 4.13 18.65 -2.62
N HIS A 340 4.01 19.95 -2.90
CA HIS A 340 5.01 20.94 -2.48
C HIS A 340 4.90 21.34 -1.01
N ASN A 341 3.73 21.22 -0.39
CA ASN A 341 3.54 21.50 1.03
C ASN A 341 2.19 20.94 1.53
N LEU A 342 1.99 21.03 2.85
CA LEU A 342 0.77 20.58 3.51
C LEU A 342 -0.50 21.30 3.01
N ALA A 343 -0.43 22.59 2.68
CA ALA A 343 -1.60 23.32 2.20
C ALA A 343 -2.06 22.81 0.82
N GLU A 344 -1.13 22.53 -0.10
CA GLU A 344 -1.43 21.93 -1.39
C GLU A 344 -1.99 20.51 -1.23
N PHE A 345 -1.43 19.72 -0.30
CA PHE A 345 -1.95 18.40 0.00
C PHE A 345 -3.39 18.44 0.53
N ARG A 346 -3.66 19.32 1.50
CA ARG A 346 -5.01 19.54 2.05
C ARG A 346 -6.00 20.01 0.99
N ARG A 347 -5.56 20.90 0.10
CA ARG A 347 -6.36 21.30 -1.07
C ARG A 347 -6.65 20.11 -1.98
N GLY A 348 -5.66 19.25 -2.25
CA GLY A 348 -5.88 18.03 -3.05
C GLY A 348 -6.86 17.04 -2.42
N ILE A 349 -6.85 16.93 -1.08
CA ILE A 349 -7.85 16.18 -0.32
C ILE A 349 -9.25 16.82 -0.50
N ALA A 350 -9.38 18.13 -0.32
CA ALA A 350 -10.62 18.89 -0.52
C ALA A 350 -11.20 18.78 -1.95
N GLU A 351 -10.32 18.85 -2.95
CA GLU A 351 -10.62 18.71 -4.38
C GLU A 351 -10.86 17.24 -4.78
N ARG A 352 -10.73 16.30 -3.84
CA ARG A 352 -10.89 14.84 -4.03
C ARG A 352 -9.88 14.25 -5.02
N LEU A 353 -8.76 14.94 -5.25
CA LEU A 353 -7.58 14.40 -5.93
C LEU A 353 -6.93 13.28 -5.11
N PHE A 354 -6.98 13.41 -3.78
CA PHE A 354 -6.53 12.40 -2.84
C PHE A 354 -7.72 11.90 -1.99
N SER A 355 -7.79 10.60 -1.79
CA SER A 355 -8.81 9.93 -0.99
C SER A 355 -8.42 9.85 0.48
N ALA A 356 -9.26 10.38 1.34
CA ALA A 356 -9.13 10.33 2.79
C ALA A 356 -9.80 9.09 3.41
N CYS A 357 -9.41 8.74 4.63
CA CYS A 357 -10.04 7.73 5.47
C CYS A 357 -10.31 8.31 6.87
N PRO A 358 -11.57 8.61 7.25
CA PRO A 358 -12.80 8.40 6.48
C PRO A 358 -12.90 9.31 5.25
N PRO A 359 -13.74 8.95 4.25
CA PRO A 359 -13.91 9.78 3.07
C PRO A 359 -14.58 11.12 3.41
N ILE A 360 -14.26 12.15 2.62
CA ILE A 360 -14.85 13.48 2.76
C ILE A 360 -16.25 13.47 2.16
N ALA A 361 -17.22 14.06 2.86
CA ALA A 361 -18.58 14.17 2.37
C ALA A 361 -18.73 15.20 1.22
N GLU A 362 -19.84 15.11 0.48
CA GLU A 362 -20.42 16.28 -0.19
C GLU A 362 -20.83 17.31 0.88
N GLY A 363 -20.51 18.59 0.65
CA GLY A 363 -20.59 19.66 1.66
C GLY A 363 -21.95 19.76 2.37
N ALA A 364 -22.01 20.52 3.46
CA ALA A 364 -23.15 20.56 4.38
C ALA A 364 -24.54 20.75 3.70
N ALA A 365 -24.62 21.48 2.59
CA ALA A 365 -25.85 21.67 1.81
C ALA A 365 -26.38 20.37 1.15
N ALA A 366 -25.50 19.40 0.88
CA ALA A 366 -25.82 18.08 0.35
C ALA A 366 -26.08 17.04 1.45
N GLY A 367 -26.05 17.45 2.73
CA GLY A 367 -26.38 16.58 3.86
C GLY A 367 -25.24 15.72 4.39
N GLY A 368 -23.98 16.04 4.05
CA GLY A 368 -22.82 15.34 4.60
C GLY A 368 -22.77 13.87 4.18
N THR A 369 -22.90 13.60 2.88
CA THR A 369 -22.92 12.24 2.33
C THR A 369 -21.89 12.06 1.23
N VAL A 370 -21.37 10.84 1.05
CA VAL A 370 -20.51 10.51 -0.11
C VAL A 370 -21.29 10.37 -1.43
N LEU A 371 -22.60 10.62 -1.42
CA LEU A 371 -23.49 10.47 -2.56
C LEU A 371 -23.79 11.80 -3.26
N TYR A 372 -23.69 11.81 -4.58
CA TYR A 372 -24.20 12.89 -5.42
C TYR A 372 -25.30 12.39 -6.35
N GLN A 373 -26.17 13.31 -6.81
CA GLN A 373 -27.20 12.98 -7.79
C GLN A 373 -26.58 12.93 -9.19
N GLU A 374 -26.58 11.75 -9.81
CA GLU A 374 -25.99 11.53 -11.14
C GLU A 374 -27.01 11.80 -12.25
N GLY A 375 -28.29 11.55 -11.99
CA GLY A 375 -29.35 11.75 -12.97
C GLY A 375 -30.69 11.17 -12.55
N ARG A 376 -31.49 10.78 -13.54
CA ARG A 376 -32.76 10.07 -13.35
C ARG A 376 -32.82 8.85 -14.26
N SER A 377 -33.48 7.79 -13.79
CA SER A 377 -33.73 6.60 -14.61
C SER A 377 -34.75 6.89 -15.72
N PRO A 378 -34.92 5.99 -16.72
CA PRO A 378 -35.95 6.13 -17.74
C PRO A 378 -37.38 6.25 -17.16
N SER A 379 -37.59 5.70 -15.96
CA SER A 379 -38.85 5.82 -15.19
C SER A 379 -38.97 7.11 -14.36
N GLY A 380 -38.01 8.04 -14.50
CA GLY A 380 -38.00 9.34 -13.82
C GLY A 380 -37.51 9.32 -12.37
N LYS A 381 -37.06 8.17 -11.84
CA LYS A 381 -36.59 8.02 -10.46
C LYS A 381 -35.19 8.62 -10.30
N PRO A 382 -34.89 9.32 -9.18
CA PRO A 382 -33.56 9.89 -8.95
C PRO A 382 -32.52 8.78 -8.77
N GLN A 383 -31.40 8.94 -9.48
CA GLN A 383 -30.25 8.04 -9.42
C GLN A 383 -29.08 8.74 -8.75
N ARG A 384 -28.44 8.04 -7.81
CA ARG A 384 -27.31 8.54 -7.03
C ARG A 384 -26.04 7.75 -7.34
N ALA A 385 -24.90 8.39 -7.20
CA ALA A 385 -23.61 7.74 -7.33
C ALA A 385 -22.71 8.12 -6.15
N VAL A 386 -21.83 7.21 -5.78
CA VAL A 386 -20.77 7.51 -4.81
C VAL A 386 -19.69 8.32 -5.53
N HIS A 387 -19.12 9.35 -4.89
CA HIS A 387 -18.05 10.13 -5.51
C HIS A 387 -16.73 9.36 -5.61
N HIS A 388 -15.86 9.81 -6.51
CA HIS A 388 -14.62 9.13 -6.88
C HIS A 388 -13.54 9.17 -5.78
N GLY A 389 -13.57 10.14 -4.85
CA GLY A 389 -12.67 10.18 -3.70
C GLY A 389 -13.06 9.28 -2.50
N ALA A 390 -14.07 8.41 -2.63
CA ALA A 390 -14.65 7.66 -1.51
C ALA A 390 -14.18 6.20 -1.41
N VAL A 391 -13.01 5.83 -1.93
CA VAL A 391 -12.55 4.43 -1.96
C VAL A 391 -12.48 3.79 -0.56
N PHE A 392 -12.11 4.58 0.45
CA PHE A 392 -12.05 4.14 1.85
C PHE A 392 -13.42 4.13 2.55
N ALA A 393 -14.53 4.36 1.84
CA ALA A 393 -15.85 3.98 2.35
C ALA A 393 -16.00 2.46 2.41
N ALA A 394 -15.47 1.75 1.42
CA ALA A 394 -15.64 0.30 1.23
C ALA A 394 -14.33 -0.49 1.32
N THR A 395 -13.21 0.19 1.59
CA THR A 395 -11.88 -0.42 1.73
C THR A 395 -11.31 -0.01 3.08
N ARG A 396 -10.98 -0.97 3.94
CA ARG A 396 -10.35 -0.69 5.23
C ARG A 396 -8.87 -0.41 5.02
N TRP A 397 -8.33 0.57 5.72
CA TRP A 397 -6.90 0.89 5.68
C TRP A 397 -6.26 0.58 7.03
N THR A 398 -5.23 -0.26 7.01
CA THR A 398 -4.36 -0.53 8.16
C THR A 398 -2.92 -0.16 7.80
N ASN A 399 -2.27 0.63 8.64
CA ASN A 399 -0.89 1.09 8.47
C ASN A 399 -0.01 0.56 9.61
N ILE A 400 1.03 -0.20 9.27
CA ILE A 400 2.01 -0.71 10.21
C ILE A 400 3.33 0.03 9.99
N PHE A 401 3.85 0.65 11.06
CA PHE A 401 5.05 1.49 11.01
C PHE A 401 5.92 1.24 12.25
N ASP A 402 7.24 1.45 12.11
CA ASP A 402 8.18 1.26 13.22
C ASP A 402 8.25 2.49 14.14
N ARG A 403 8.65 2.26 15.38
CA ARG A 403 8.94 3.27 16.37
C ARG A 403 10.27 3.97 16.04
N GLY A 404 10.24 5.27 15.81
CA GLY A 404 11.45 6.06 15.56
C GLY A 404 11.72 6.22 14.07
N ASN A 405 12.03 7.47 13.70
CA ASN A 405 12.14 7.97 12.32
C ASN A 405 13.60 8.24 11.90
N GLY A 406 14.57 7.69 12.62
CA GLY A 406 16.00 7.87 12.34
C GLY A 406 16.66 6.59 11.83
N TRP A 407 17.70 6.74 11.01
CA TRP A 407 18.48 5.62 10.46
C TRP A 407 19.07 4.67 11.52
N LEU A 408 19.39 5.20 12.70
CA LEU A 408 19.95 4.44 13.82
C LEU A 408 18.89 4.04 14.86
N THR A 409 17.65 4.51 14.70
CA THR A 409 16.59 4.36 15.71
C THR A 409 15.38 3.59 15.19
N GLY A 410 15.26 3.35 13.89
CA GLY A 410 14.19 2.53 13.32
C GLY A 410 14.06 2.71 11.81
N ASP A 411 12.84 2.97 11.37
CA ASP A 411 12.48 3.14 9.97
C ASP A 411 12.30 4.63 9.66
N PRO A 412 13.24 5.26 8.94
CA PRO A 412 13.20 6.69 8.64
C PRO A 412 12.13 7.08 7.60
N ILE A 413 11.45 6.10 7.00
CA ILE A 413 10.47 6.31 5.93
C ILE A 413 9.04 6.18 6.47
N SER A 414 8.87 5.43 7.56
CA SER A 414 7.56 5.11 8.11
C SER A 414 7.07 6.11 9.13
N GLY A 415 5.75 6.19 9.27
CA GLY A 415 5.11 7.06 10.24
C GLY A 415 3.59 6.88 10.28
N PRO A 416 2.91 7.57 11.19
CA PRO A 416 1.46 7.52 11.31
C PRO A 416 0.77 8.22 10.12
N MET A 417 -0.26 7.58 9.55
CA MET A 417 -1.05 8.15 8.45
C MET A 417 -2.15 9.10 8.92
N ALA A 418 -2.44 9.10 10.22
CA ALA A 418 -3.56 9.84 10.82
C ALA A 418 -3.53 11.33 10.46
N GLU A 419 -2.34 11.95 10.46
CA GLU A 419 -2.18 13.36 10.14
C GLU A 419 -2.44 13.65 8.67
N ASN A 420 -2.10 12.76 7.73
CA ASN A 420 -2.27 13.07 6.31
C ASN A 420 -3.58 12.57 5.73
N PHE A 421 -4.04 11.39 6.13
CA PHE A 421 -5.19 10.74 5.50
C PHE A 421 -6.41 10.63 6.42
N GLY A 422 -6.28 11.00 7.69
CA GLY A 422 -7.37 11.02 8.65
C GLY A 422 -7.38 9.84 9.61
N LEU A 423 -8.26 9.95 10.62
CA LEU A 423 -8.33 9.06 11.77
C LEU A 423 -8.96 7.69 11.50
N GLY A 424 -9.49 7.47 10.29
CA GLY A 424 -10.06 6.19 9.87
C GLY A 424 -9.01 5.16 9.47
N VAL A 425 -7.74 5.57 9.33
CA VAL A 425 -6.62 4.65 9.15
C VAL A 425 -6.26 4.02 10.48
N GLU A 426 -6.32 2.69 10.56
CA GLU A 426 -5.86 1.94 11.72
C GLU A 426 -4.33 1.94 11.74
N ASN A 427 -3.75 2.77 12.61
CA ASN A 427 -2.30 2.92 12.74
C ASN A 427 -1.80 1.99 13.85
N ILE A 428 -0.97 1.01 13.49
CA ILE A 428 -0.35 0.07 14.43
C ILE A 428 1.14 0.33 14.48
N GLN A 429 1.62 0.77 15.64
CA GLN A 429 3.04 1.01 15.87
C GLN A 429 3.72 -0.27 16.36
N VAL A 430 4.78 -0.67 15.67
CA VAL A 430 5.66 -1.78 16.07
C VAL A 430 7.04 -1.26 16.46
N GLU A 431 7.79 -2.05 17.21
CA GLU A 431 9.19 -1.83 17.53
C GLU A 431 9.99 -2.99 16.94
N LEU A 432 10.65 -2.76 15.80
CA LEU A 432 11.41 -3.76 15.05
C LEU A 432 12.89 -3.78 15.46
N ARG A 433 13.49 -4.98 15.46
CA ARG A 433 14.93 -5.20 15.73
C ARG A 433 15.47 -6.30 14.83
N GLY A 434 16.53 -5.99 14.09
CA GLY A 434 17.32 -6.93 13.32
C GLY A 434 18.56 -7.41 14.09
N SER A 435 19.48 -8.08 13.38
CA SER A 435 20.76 -8.55 13.94
C SER A 435 21.67 -7.42 14.42
N LEU A 436 21.58 -6.25 13.78
CA LEU A 436 22.31 -5.03 14.13
C LEU A 436 21.50 -4.12 15.08
N GLY A 437 20.52 -4.67 15.79
CA GLY A 437 19.62 -3.90 16.65
C GLY A 437 18.59 -3.11 15.86
N ARG A 438 18.46 -1.80 16.12
CA ARG A 438 17.47 -0.90 15.49
C ARG A 438 18.03 -0.07 14.33
N VAL A 439 19.19 -0.46 13.81
CA VAL A 439 19.79 0.20 12.64
C VAL A 439 19.01 -0.22 11.39
N PHE A 440 18.35 0.74 10.75
CA PHE A 440 17.58 0.58 9.51
C PHE A 440 16.65 -0.64 9.49
N THR A 441 15.48 -0.51 10.08
CA THR A 441 14.50 -1.59 10.24
C THR A 441 13.48 -1.71 9.10
N HIS A 442 13.57 -0.83 8.09
CA HIS A 442 12.58 -0.64 7.04
C HIS A 442 12.21 -1.92 6.25
N THR A 443 13.11 -2.89 6.14
CA THR A 443 12.89 -4.16 5.41
C THR A 443 12.44 -5.31 6.30
N LEU A 444 12.23 -5.07 7.60
CA LEU A 444 12.05 -6.12 8.60
C LEU A 444 10.58 -6.47 8.91
N TYR A 445 9.60 -5.77 8.32
CA TYR A 445 8.17 -5.92 8.63
C TYR A 445 7.61 -7.35 8.51
N TRP A 446 8.16 -8.17 7.61
CA TRP A 446 7.80 -9.59 7.47
C TRP A 446 9.01 -10.51 7.61
N SER A 447 10.13 -10.02 8.13
CA SER A 447 11.31 -10.84 8.34
C SER A 447 11.11 -11.81 9.50
N LEU A 448 11.33 -13.10 9.23
CA LEU A 448 11.33 -14.16 10.24
C LEU A 448 12.56 -14.08 11.17
N ALA A 449 13.65 -13.48 10.69
CA ALA A 449 14.88 -13.30 11.46
C ALA A 449 14.84 -12.04 12.34
N ALA A 450 13.87 -11.15 12.12
CA ALA A 450 13.68 -9.98 12.96
C ALA A 450 12.84 -10.31 14.18
N THR A 451 13.08 -9.59 15.27
CA THR A 451 12.20 -9.57 16.43
C THR A 451 11.44 -8.26 16.45
N GLY A 452 10.17 -8.29 16.80
CA GLY A 452 9.41 -7.06 16.94
C GLY A 452 8.13 -7.24 17.72
N ILE A 453 7.71 -6.17 18.39
CA ILE A 453 6.51 -6.14 19.24
C ILE A 453 5.67 -4.91 18.94
N GLU A 454 4.35 -5.03 19.12
CA GLU A 454 3.45 -3.88 19.10
C GLU A 454 3.67 -2.99 20.34
N VAL A 455 3.83 -1.69 20.12
CA VAL A 455 4.21 -0.72 21.18
C VAL A 455 3.02 -0.40 22.10
N ALA A 456 1.81 -0.33 21.56
CA ALA A 456 0.61 0.07 22.29
C ALA A 456 -0.22 -1.11 22.81
N ALA A 457 0.33 -2.33 22.81
CA ALA A 457 -0.40 -3.51 23.25
C ALA A 457 -0.46 -3.61 24.79
N GLY A 458 -1.57 -4.14 25.31
CA GLY A 458 -1.78 -4.38 26.74
C GLY A 458 -0.81 -5.41 27.34
N ALA A 459 -1.20 -6.08 28.44
CA ALA A 459 -0.31 -6.94 29.24
C ALA A 459 0.43 -8.07 28.48
N ARG A 460 0.03 -8.40 27.24
CA ARG A 460 0.75 -9.32 26.34
C ARG A 460 0.89 -8.69 24.95
N PRO A 461 2.06 -8.11 24.61
CA PRO A 461 2.25 -7.50 23.31
C PRO A 461 2.28 -8.54 22.19
N ARG A 462 1.61 -8.23 21.07
CA ARG A 462 1.64 -9.04 19.86
C ARG A 462 3.02 -8.93 19.20
N SER A 463 3.50 -10.01 18.59
CA SER A 463 4.69 -9.93 17.73
C SER A 463 4.37 -9.16 16.45
N HIS A 464 5.38 -8.58 15.80
CA HIS A 464 5.20 -7.86 14.52
C HIS A 464 4.60 -8.77 13.43
N LEU A 465 4.96 -10.07 13.41
CA LEU A 465 4.37 -11.05 12.50
C LEU A 465 2.89 -11.32 12.83
N ALA A 466 2.53 -11.36 14.11
CA ALA A 466 1.13 -11.51 14.51
C ALA A 466 0.31 -10.27 14.10
N VAL A 467 0.85 -9.07 14.27
CA VAL A 467 0.25 -7.82 13.78
C VAL A 467 0.05 -7.87 12.27
N LEU A 468 1.07 -8.30 11.51
CA LEU A 468 0.97 -8.42 10.05
C LEU A 468 -0.11 -9.42 9.63
N ARG A 469 -0.14 -10.60 10.26
CA ARG A 469 -1.14 -11.65 9.98
C ARG A 469 -2.57 -11.17 10.28
N ASP A 470 -2.74 -10.43 11.37
CA ASP A 470 -4.04 -9.86 11.77
C ASP A 470 -4.48 -8.73 10.83
N ALA A 471 -3.55 -7.93 10.31
CA ALA A 471 -3.86 -6.89 9.32
C ALA A 471 -4.26 -7.48 7.96
N VAL A 472 -3.59 -8.54 7.51
CA VAL A 472 -3.93 -9.24 6.25
C VAL A 472 -5.21 -10.09 6.42
N ASP A 473 -5.36 -10.69 7.60
CA ASP A 473 -6.52 -11.47 8.04
C ASP A 473 -6.94 -12.54 7.02
N LEU A 474 -6.06 -13.49 6.72
CA LEU A 474 -6.36 -14.57 5.77
C LEU A 474 -7.57 -15.42 6.19
N GLY A 475 -7.84 -15.51 7.50
CA GLY A 475 -8.93 -16.28 8.06
C GLY A 475 -10.30 -15.59 8.04
N ARG A 476 -10.40 -14.34 7.56
CA ARG A 476 -11.64 -13.57 7.65
C ARG A 476 -12.80 -14.31 6.98
N LYS A 477 -13.87 -14.55 7.75
CA LYS A 477 -15.07 -15.17 7.23
C LYS A 477 -15.86 -14.18 6.37
N LEU A 478 -15.99 -14.50 5.09
CA LEU A 478 -16.96 -13.86 4.21
C LEU A 478 -18.34 -14.45 4.54
N GLU A 479 -19.15 -13.71 5.29
CA GLU A 479 -20.56 -14.03 5.44
C GLU A 479 -21.25 -14.05 4.07
N ALA A 480 -22.29 -14.86 3.93
CA ALA A 480 -23.07 -14.92 2.70
C ALA A 480 -23.54 -13.50 2.30
N PRO A 481 -23.55 -13.16 1.00
CA PRO A 481 -24.20 -11.94 0.55
C PRO A 481 -25.65 -11.93 1.08
N PRO A 482 -26.22 -10.76 1.40
CA PRO A 482 -27.62 -10.73 1.77
C PRO A 482 -28.43 -11.26 0.59
N THR A 483 -29.31 -12.24 0.85
CA THR A 483 -30.17 -12.81 -0.18
C THR A 483 -31.02 -11.70 -0.79
N ILE A 484 -30.81 -11.41 -2.08
CA ILE A 484 -31.71 -10.58 -2.85
C ILE A 484 -33.00 -11.40 -3.00
N PRO A 485 -34.17 -10.92 -2.52
CA PRO A 485 -35.43 -11.61 -2.77
C PRO A 485 -35.61 -11.76 -4.29
N PRO A 486 -36.08 -12.92 -4.78
CA PRO A 486 -36.40 -13.06 -6.20
C PRO A 486 -37.39 -11.95 -6.59
N ALA A 487 -37.08 -11.29 -7.70
CA ALA A 487 -37.85 -10.18 -8.26
C ALA A 487 -39.27 -10.59 -8.65
#